data_AF-A0A817T0X7-F1
#
_entry.id   AF-A0A817T0X7-F1
#
_cell.length_a   1.000
_cell.length_b   1.000
_cell.length_c   1.000
_cell.angle_alpha   90.00
_cell.angle_beta   90.00
_cell.angle_gamma   90.00
#
_symmetry.space_group_name_H-M   'P 1'
#
loop_
_entity.id
_entity.type
_entity.pdbx_description
1 polymer ?
#
loop_
_entity_poly.entity_id
_entity_poly.type
_entity_poly.pdbx_seq_one_letter_code
_entity_poly.pdbx_strand_id
1 'polypeptide(L)'
;NDVGNIGATAAIKQCRELINLTRELFPKLQEIGWIALSPRSKPSRLYNSEEIGIHYHHFNQLLAELGKEMNFDIIYANLQTQHLHIDGLHPSISSGRNLIENALLNWFNKKIILLTNQKLNEKPIQCSTTYDNQTRPKTLLLLSNKDKGSKFTHNSNKHDNNENDHYNDKNKNYIQSNMNNYN
;
A
#
# COMPACT_ATOMS: atom_id res chain seq x y z
N ASN A 1 3.53 9.62 14.28
CA ASN A 1 3.36 10.36 15.56
C ASN A 1 4.06 11.71 15.53
N ASP A 2 4.92 11.96 14.54
CA ASP A 2 5.83 13.11 14.51
C ASP A 2 5.09 14.44 14.39
N VAL A 3 3.98 14.52 13.66
CA VAL A 3 3.14 15.73 13.64
C VAL A 3 2.74 16.16 15.07
N GLY A 4 2.45 15.21 15.96
CA GLY A 4 2.11 15.50 17.35
C GLY A 4 3.29 15.84 18.26
N ASN A 5 4.53 15.70 17.78
CA ASN A 5 5.77 15.93 18.52
C ASN A 5 6.60 17.11 18.00
N ILE A 6 6.57 17.36 16.69
CA ILE A 6 7.39 18.36 16.00
C ILE A 6 6.57 19.31 15.12
N GLY A 7 5.26 19.09 14.98
CA GLY A 7 4.36 19.89 14.16
C GLY A 7 4.39 19.53 12.67
N ALA A 8 3.39 20.02 11.93
CA ALA A 8 3.17 19.69 10.52
C ALA A 8 4.35 20.11 9.60
N THR A 9 4.85 21.34 9.76
CA THR A 9 5.92 21.90 8.90
C THR A 9 7.27 21.20 9.09
N ALA A 10 7.60 20.75 10.30
CA ALA A 10 8.82 19.98 10.52
C ALA A 10 8.68 18.55 9.98
N ALA A 11 7.51 17.93 10.20
CA ALA A 11 7.23 16.59 9.68
C ALA A 11 7.29 16.54 8.14
N ILE A 12 6.80 17.57 7.42
CA ILE A 12 6.84 17.55 5.95
C ILE A 12 8.25 17.63 5.38
N LYS A 13 9.20 18.29 6.08
CA LYS A 13 10.62 18.30 5.69
C LYS A 13 11.21 16.89 5.76
N GLN A 14 10.90 16.14 6.81
CA GLN A 14 11.34 14.74 6.93
C GLN A 14 10.71 13.85 5.86
N CYS A 15 9.45 14.09 5.48
CA CYS A 15 8.83 13.37 4.35
C CYS A 15 9.60 13.57 3.04
N ARG A 16 10.02 14.81 2.75
CA ARG A 16 10.84 15.12 1.57
C ARG A 16 12.16 14.36 1.57
N GLU A 17 12.86 14.36 2.70
CA GLU A 17 14.12 13.63 2.87
C GLU A 17 13.92 12.13 2.62
N LEU A 18 12.83 11.55 3.16
CA LEU A 18 12.50 10.13 2.97
C LEU A 18 12.20 9.79 1.50
N ILE A 19 11.47 10.64 0.78
CA ILE A 19 11.19 10.42 -0.65
C ILE A 19 12.47 10.47 -1.48
N ASN A 20 13.35 11.45 -1.22
CA ASN A 20 14.65 11.55 -1.89
C ASN A 20 15.49 10.30 -1.65
N LEU A 21 15.61 9.88 -0.38
CA LEU A 21 16.35 8.68 -0.01
C LEU A 21 15.76 7.43 -0.65
N THR A 22 14.43 7.29 -0.68
CA THR A 22 13.75 6.14 -1.31
C THR A 22 14.11 6.05 -2.80
N ARG A 23 14.15 7.18 -3.51
CA ARG A 23 14.52 7.20 -4.94
C ARG A 23 15.99 6.91 -5.18
N GLU A 24 16.86 7.38 -4.30
CA GLU A 24 18.29 7.06 -4.35
C GLU A 24 18.53 5.56 -4.18
N LEU A 25 17.89 4.95 -3.18
CA LEU A 25 18.04 3.53 -2.88
C LEU A 25 17.36 2.61 -3.92
N PHE A 26 16.27 3.08 -4.54
CA PHE A 26 15.49 2.30 -5.50
C PHE A 26 15.33 3.06 -6.82
N PRO A 27 16.39 3.20 -7.64
CA PRO A 27 16.35 4.01 -8.86
C PRO A 27 15.42 3.46 -9.96
N LYS A 28 14.99 2.19 -9.83
CA LYS A 28 14.01 1.56 -10.72
C LYS A 28 12.56 1.67 -10.22
N LEU A 29 12.34 2.29 -9.06
CA LEU A 29 11.01 2.47 -8.50
C LEU A 29 10.21 3.43 -9.39
N GLN A 30 9.11 2.94 -9.95
CA GLN A 30 8.30 3.71 -10.90
C GLN A 30 7.30 4.63 -10.20
N GLU A 31 6.76 4.18 -9.08
CA GLU A 31 5.61 4.81 -8.43
C GLU A 31 5.78 4.79 -6.91
N ILE A 32 5.36 5.87 -6.26
CA ILE A 32 5.30 5.98 -4.80
C ILE A 32 3.88 6.41 -4.44
N GLY A 33 3.27 5.68 -3.50
CA GLY A 33 1.99 6.02 -2.91
C GLY A 33 2.16 6.26 -1.41
N TRP A 34 1.65 7.37 -0.91
CA TRP A 34 1.71 7.74 0.50
C TRP A 34 0.31 7.81 1.10
N ILE A 35 0.03 7.03 2.14
CA ILE A 35 -1.28 7.05 2.81
C ILE A 35 -1.40 8.31 3.69
N ALA A 36 -2.40 9.14 3.42
CA ALA A 36 -2.68 10.32 4.23
C ALA A 36 -2.99 9.95 5.68
N LEU A 37 -2.67 10.84 6.62
CA LEU A 37 -2.99 10.61 8.03
C LEU A 37 -4.51 10.53 8.24
N SER A 38 -4.94 9.56 9.04
CA SER A 38 -6.33 9.48 9.51
C SER A 38 -6.66 10.68 10.41
N PRO A 39 -7.94 11.07 10.54
CA PRO A 39 -8.35 12.00 11.57
C PRO A 39 -7.88 11.50 12.94
N ARG A 40 -7.53 12.45 13.82
CA ARG A 40 -7.08 12.15 15.17
C ARG A 40 -7.85 13.03 16.15
N SER A 41 -8.39 12.38 17.18
CA SER A 41 -9.03 13.03 18.34
C SER A 41 -8.34 12.67 19.66
N LYS A 42 -7.35 11.77 19.65
CA LYS A 42 -6.49 11.54 20.80
C LYS A 42 -5.50 12.70 20.97
N PRO A 43 -5.40 13.35 22.13
CA PRO A 43 -4.41 14.40 22.34
C PRO A 43 -2.98 13.87 22.15
N SER A 44 -2.03 14.79 21.95
CA SER A 44 -0.59 14.49 21.96
C SER A 44 0.07 15.11 23.20
N ARG A 45 1.40 14.98 23.29
CA ARG A 45 2.17 15.65 24.35
C ARG A 45 2.08 17.18 24.27
N LEU A 46 1.92 17.72 23.06
CA LEU A 46 1.99 19.16 22.78
C LEU A 46 0.65 19.80 22.45
N TYR A 47 -0.35 19.00 22.09
CA TYR A 47 -1.61 19.49 21.53
C TYR A 47 -2.79 18.76 22.17
N ASN A 48 -3.84 19.51 22.46
CA ASN A 48 -5.13 18.93 22.80
C ASN A 48 -5.78 18.25 21.57
N SER A 49 -6.93 17.60 21.77
CA SER A 49 -7.63 16.84 20.73
C SER A 49 -8.04 17.66 19.50
N GLU A 50 -8.43 18.92 19.68
CA GLU A 50 -8.83 19.80 18.59
C GLU A 50 -7.61 20.29 17.81
N GLU A 51 -6.60 20.79 18.54
CA GLU A 51 -5.35 21.29 17.97
C GLU A 51 -4.61 20.23 17.16
N ILE A 52 -4.51 19.00 17.67
CA ILE A 52 -3.83 17.93 16.94
C ILE A 52 -4.58 17.54 15.66
N GLY A 53 -5.91 17.61 15.68
CA GLY A 53 -6.75 17.39 14.51
C GLY A 53 -6.45 18.42 13.41
N ILE A 54 -6.35 19.71 13.79
CA ILE A 54 -5.97 20.80 12.89
C ILE A 54 -4.57 20.56 12.32
N HIS A 55 -3.60 20.17 13.15
CA HIS A 55 -2.24 19.88 12.69
C HIS A 55 -2.17 18.69 11.73
N TYR A 56 -2.95 17.63 11.97
CA TYR A 56 -3.03 16.48 11.05
C TYR A 56 -3.67 16.87 9.71
N HIS A 57 -4.72 17.70 9.74
CA HIS A 57 -5.34 18.23 8.53
C HIS A 57 -4.35 19.09 7.72
N HIS A 58 -3.69 20.03 8.39
CA HIS A 58 -2.68 20.89 7.76
C HIS A 58 -1.51 20.07 7.20
N PHE A 59 -1.03 19.06 7.93
CA PHE A 59 -0.01 18.14 7.41
C PHE A 59 -0.45 17.44 6.12
N ASN A 60 -1.69 16.93 6.05
CA ASN A 60 -2.19 16.28 4.84
C ASN A 60 -2.30 17.26 3.64
N GLN A 61 -2.61 18.53 3.88
CA GLN A 61 -2.59 19.57 2.84
C GLN A 61 -1.17 19.78 2.29
N LEU A 62 -0.19 19.96 3.19
CA LEU A 62 1.21 20.11 2.82
C LEU A 62 1.76 18.85 2.11
N LEU A 63 1.32 17.67 2.54
CA LEU A 63 1.68 16.40 1.91
C LEU A 63 1.13 16.30 0.49
N ALA A 64 -0.07 16.80 0.23
CA ALA A 64 -0.64 16.85 -1.12
C ALA A 64 0.14 17.80 -2.05
N GLU A 65 0.60 18.93 -1.53
CA GLU A 65 1.48 19.85 -2.27
C GLU A 65 2.83 19.20 -2.56
N LEU A 66 3.43 18.56 -1.56
CA LEU A 66 4.69 17.82 -1.71
C LEU A 66 4.56 16.68 -2.72
N GLY A 67 3.42 15.97 -2.72
CA GLY A 67 3.10 14.91 -3.68
C GLY A 67 3.13 15.39 -5.12
N LYS A 68 2.57 16.58 -5.39
CA LYS A 68 2.63 17.22 -6.71
C LYS A 68 4.05 17.62 -7.09
N GLU A 69 4.75 18.28 -6.17
CA GLU A 69 6.11 18.77 -6.40
C GLU A 69 7.08 17.62 -6.70
N MET A 70 7.00 16.56 -5.89
CA MET A 70 7.91 15.44 -5.97
C MET A 70 7.39 14.30 -6.84
N ASN A 71 6.21 14.40 -7.45
CA ASN A 71 5.59 13.33 -8.25
C ASN A 71 5.43 12.00 -7.48
N PHE A 72 4.64 12.02 -6.42
CA PHE A 72 4.11 10.82 -5.78
C PHE A 72 2.61 11.01 -5.44
N ASP A 73 1.90 9.90 -5.33
CA ASP A 73 0.46 9.92 -5.09
C ASP A 73 0.13 9.98 -3.59
N ILE A 74 -0.94 10.69 -3.25
CA ILE A 74 -1.55 10.61 -1.92
C ILE A 74 -2.75 9.67 -1.95
N ILE A 75 -2.76 8.69 -1.05
CA ILE A 75 -3.81 7.69 -0.89
C ILE A 75 -4.69 8.10 0.28
N TYR A 76 -5.91 8.53 -0.02
CA TYR A 76 -6.89 8.91 0.99
C TYR A 76 -7.82 7.73 1.30
N ALA A 77 -7.70 7.19 2.52
CA ALA A 77 -8.63 6.19 3.03
C ALA A 77 -10.01 6.77 3.44
N ASN A 78 -10.15 8.11 3.43
CA ASN A 78 -11.39 8.83 3.78
C ASN A 78 -12.01 8.39 5.12
N LEU A 79 -11.15 8.12 6.10
CA LEU A 79 -11.56 7.78 7.46
C LEU A 79 -12.30 8.97 8.09
N GLN A 80 -13.36 8.65 8.83
CA GLN A 80 -14.16 9.57 9.62
C GLN A 80 -14.07 9.13 11.08
N THR A 81 -14.55 9.95 12.02
CA THR A 81 -14.49 9.63 13.45
C THR A 81 -15.13 8.29 13.79
N GLN A 82 -16.25 7.91 13.14
CA GLN A 82 -16.87 6.59 13.36
C GLN A 82 -16.01 5.39 12.88
N HIS A 83 -14.99 5.65 12.07
CA HIS A 83 -14.08 4.62 11.56
C HIS A 83 -12.82 4.47 12.45
N LEU A 84 -12.71 5.22 13.53
CA LEU A 84 -11.63 5.12 14.49
C LEU A 84 -12.00 4.19 15.65
N HIS A 85 -10.98 3.63 16.28
CA HIS A 85 -11.08 2.97 17.57
C HIS A 85 -11.46 4.00 18.65
N ILE A 86 -11.98 3.51 19.78
CA ILE A 86 -12.43 4.37 20.90
C ILE A 86 -11.30 5.24 21.47
N ASP A 87 -10.03 4.88 21.22
CA ASP A 87 -8.89 5.70 21.61
C ASP A 87 -8.71 6.98 20.79
N GLY A 88 -9.46 7.17 19.70
CA GLY A 88 -9.41 8.36 18.85
C GLY A 88 -8.11 8.53 18.06
N LEU A 89 -7.30 7.47 17.93
CA LEU A 89 -6.02 7.48 17.20
C LEU A 89 -5.94 6.38 16.15
N HIS A 90 -6.29 5.16 16.52
CA HIS A 90 -6.12 4.00 15.64
C HIS A 90 -7.37 3.79 14.79
N PRO A 91 -7.24 3.32 13.54
CA PRO A 91 -8.40 2.84 12.79
C PRO A 91 -9.09 1.67 13.50
N SER A 92 -10.42 1.62 13.48
CA SER A 92 -11.17 0.48 14.00
C SER A 92 -10.88 -0.77 13.17
N ILE A 93 -10.92 -1.95 13.81
CA ILE A 93 -10.74 -3.23 13.11
C ILE A 93 -11.92 -3.47 12.15
N SER A 94 -13.14 -3.14 12.56
CA SER A 94 -14.37 -3.46 11.84
C SER A 94 -14.60 -2.63 10.57
N SER A 95 -14.19 -1.35 10.56
CA SER A 95 -14.45 -0.46 9.42
C SER A 95 -13.22 0.32 8.97
N GLY A 96 -12.39 0.79 9.90
CA GLY A 96 -11.23 1.62 9.58
C GLY A 96 -10.19 0.88 8.74
N ARG A 97 -9.85 -0.35 9.12
CA ARG A 97 -8.92 -1.20 8.35
C ARG A 97 -9.42 -1.48 6.94
N ASN A 98 -10.68 -1.89 6.79
CA ASN A 98 -11.29 -2.17 5.49
C ASN A 98 -11.22 -0.97 4.54
N LEU A 99 -11.41 0.26 5.04
CA LEU A 99 -11.30 1.46 4.21
C LEU A 99 -9.88 1.73 3.74
N ILE A 100 -8.88 1.50 4.60
CA ILE A 100 -7.46 1.62 4.22
C ILE A 100 -7.10 0.59 3.15
N GLU A 101 -7.48 -0.68 3.36
CA GLU A 101 -7.22 -1.77 2.43
C GLU A 101 -7.85 -1.51 1.06
N ASN A 102 -9.12 -1.08 1.04
CA ASN A 102 -9.81 -0.73 -0.20
C ASN A 102 -9.16 0.46 -0.92
N ALA A 103 -8.70 1.47 -0.19
CA ALA A 103 -8.02 2.62 -0.78
C ALA A 103 -6.67 2.21 -1.41
N LEU A 104 -5.91 1.34 -0.73
CA LEU A 104 -4.67 0.77 -1.25
C LEU A 104 -4.93 -0.08 -2.49
N LEU A 105 -5.91 -0.99 -2.44
CA LEU A 105 -6.27 -1.86 -3.56
C LEU A 105 -6.66 -1.05 -4.80
N ASN A 106 -7.50 -0.02 -4.62
CA ASN A 106 -7.88 0.89 -5.69
C ASN A 106 -6.68 1.62 -6.29
N TRP A 107 -5.76 2.09 -5.44
CA TRP A 107 -4.53 2.74 -5.89
C TRP A 107 -3.64 1.80 -6.69
N PHE A 108 -3.37 0.59 -6.18
CA PHE A 108 -2.57 -0.42 -6.88
C PHE A 108 -3.18 -0.77 -8.24
N ASN A 109 -4.49 -1.05 -8.30
CA ASN A 109 -5.17 -1.37 -9.54
C ASN A 109 -5.04 -0.25 -10.57
N LYS A 110 -5.21 1.02 -10.15
CA LYS A 110 -5.03 2.18 -11.02
C LYS A 110 -3.60 2.26 -11.58
N LYS A 111 -2.59 2.01 -10.75
CA LYS A 111 -1.17 2.04 -11.18
C LYS A 111 -0.82 0.89 -12.10
N ILE A 112 -1.29 -0.32 -11.82
CA ILE A 112 -1.09 -1.48 -12.70
C ILE A 112 -1.63 -1.20 -14.10
N ILE A 113 -2.85 -0.66 -14.20
CA ILE A 113 -3.47 -0.30 -15.49
C ILE A 113 -2.63 0.76 -16.21
N LEU A 114 -2.25 1.83 -15.52
CA LEU A 114 -1.46 2.93 -16.09
C LEU A 114 -0.13 2.42 -16.66
N LEU A 115 0.63 1.67 -15.87
CA LEU A 115 1.95 1.16 -16.25
C LEU A 115 1.86 0.10 -17.36
N THR A 116 0.81 -0.71 -17.36
CA THR A 116 0.56 -1.68 -18.43
C THR A 116 0.29 -0.97 -19.76
N ASN A 117 -0.55 0.07 -19.75
CA ASN A 117 -0.87 0.85 -20.93
C ASN A 117 0.33 1.63 -21.47
N GLN A 118 1.19 2.16 -20.59
CA GLN A 118 2.43 2.82 -21.01
C GLN A 118 3.36 1.85 -21.76
N LYS A 119 3.56 0.64 -21.24
CA LYS A 119 4.37 -0.39 -21.90
C LYS A 119 3.82 -0.82 -23.27
N LEU A 120 2.50 -0.87 -23.44
CA LEU A 120 1.87 -1.21 -24.72
C LEU A 120 2.03 -0.11 -25.78
N ASN A 121 2.21 1.15 -25.35
CA ASN A 121 2.39 2.31 -26.23
C ASN A 121 3.86 2.58 -26.56
N GLU A 122 4.81 1.93 -25.89
CA GLU A 122 6.20 1.90 -26.32
C GLU A 122 6.28 1.14 -27.65
N LYS A 123 6.66 1.85 -28.74
CA LYS A 123 6.86 1.19 -30.04
C LYS A 123 7.81 0.02 -29.85
N PRO A 124 7.54 -1.17 -30.42
CA PRO A 124 8.51 -2.24 -30.42
C PRO A 124 9.81 -1.68 -30.99
N ILE A 125 10.90 -1.87 -30.27
CA ILE A 125 12.24 -1.55 -30.75
C ILE A 125 12.36 -2.27 -32.10
N GLN A 126 12.28 -1.50 -33.18
CA GLN A 126 12.72 -2.01 -34.47
C GLN A 126 14.21 -2.26 -34.29
N CYS A 127 14.60 -3.51 -34.05
CA CYS A 127 15.92 -3.95 -34.40
C CYS A 127 16.06 -3.67 -35.89
N SER A 128 16.70 -2.56 -36.24
CA SER A 128 17.20 -2.36 -37.58
C SER A 128 18.25 -3.44 -37.77
N THR A 129 17.85 -4.57 -38.33
CA THR A 129 18.79 -5.43 -39.02
C THR A 129 19.26 -4.63 -40.24
N THR A 130 20.23 -3.75 -40.05
CA THR A 130 21.19 -3.47 -41.11
C THR A 130 21.90 -4.79 -41.35
N TYR A 131 21.34 -5.59 -42.26
CA TYR A 131 22.06 -6.67 -42.89
C TYR A 131 23.19 -6.00 -43.68
N ASP A 132 24.34 -5.88 -43.05
CA ASP A 132 25.56 -5.70 -43.80
C ASP A 132 25.73 -6.96 -44.63
N ASN A 133 25.75 -6.77 -45.95
CA ASN A 133 25.63 -7.83 -46.94
C ASN A 133 26.98 -8.53 -47.14
N GLN A 134 27.66 -8.88 -46.05
CA GLN A 134 28.91 -9.64 -46.08
C GLN A 134 28.83 -10.75 -45.03
N THR A 135 29.00 -11.98 -45.51
CA THR A 135 28.91 -13.27 -44.80
C THR A 135 27.52 -13.72 -44.33
N ARG A 136 26.80 -14.41 -45.23
CA ARG A 136 25.73 -15.36 -44.89
C ARG A 136 26.26 -16.44 -43.93
N PRO A 137 25.49 -16.81 -42.90
CA PRO A 137 25.31 -18.20 -42.53
C PRO A 137 23.93 -18.71 -42.92
N LYS A 138 23.89 -20.00 -43.25
CA LYS A 138 22.77 -20.75 -43.79
C LYS A 138 21.62 -20.86 -42.79
N THR A 139 20.41 -20.65 -43.30
CA THR A 139 19.13 -21.30 -42.99
C THR A 139 18.96 -21.94 -41.60
N LEU A 140 17.96 -21.48 -40.85
CA LEU A 140 17.21 -22.35 -39.94
C LEU A 140 15.72 -22.13 -40.17
N LEU A 141 15.10 -23.17 -40.71
CA LEU A 141 13.68 -23.28 -41.03
C LEU A 141 12.82 -23.12 -39.77
N LEU A 142 11.68 -22.46 -39.97
CA LEU A 142 10.47 -22.66 -39.19
C LEU A 142 10.13 -24.16 -39.10
N LEU A 143 9.87 -24.64 -37.90
CA LEU A 143 9.03 -25.82 -37.68
C LEU A 143 7.80 -25.39 -36.87
N SER A 144 6.71 -25.17 -37.59
CA SER A 144 5.35 -25.30 -37.06
C SER A 144 4.99 -26.78 -37.02
N ASN A 145 4.64 -27.32 -35.86
CA ASN A 145 3.89 -28.57 -35.76
C ASN A 145 2.60 -28.35 -34.97
N LYS A 146 1.49 -28.35 -35.71
CA LYS A 146 0.18 -28.79 -35.21
C LYS A 146 0.16 -30.31 -35.33
N ASP A 147 -0.10 -31.03 -34.24
CA ASP A 147 -0.79 -32.32 -34.21
C ASP A 147 -1.27 -32.53 -32.76
N LYS A 148 -2.57 -32.41 -32.47
CA LYS A 148 -3.58 -33.48 -32.47
C LYS A 148 -3.28 -34.63 -31.49
N GLY A 149 -3.95 -34.56 -30.34
CA GLY A 149 -4.60 -35.71 -29.69
C GLY A 149 -3.73 -36.65 -28.87
N SER A 150 -3.85 -36.56 -27.54
CA SER A 150 -3.82 -37.76 -26.70
C SER A 150 -4.71 -37.57 -25.47
N LYS A 151 -5.39 -38.67 -25.13
CA LYS A 151 -6.56 -38.79 -24.27
C LYS A 151 -6.22 -38.69 -22.78
N PHE A 152 -7.20 -38.21 -22.04
CA PHE A 152 -7.41 -38.43 -20.61
C PHE A 152 -7.09 -39.86 -20.17
N THR A 153 -6.36 -39.99 -19.07
CA THR A 153 -6.75 -40.89 -17.97
C THR A 153 -6.49 -40.20 -16.63
N HIS A 154 -7.56 -40.08 -15.83
CA HIS A 154 -7.48 -39.90 -14.39
C HIS A 154 -6.94 -41.18 -13.77
N ASN A 155 -6.06 -41.08 -12.77
CA ASN A 155 -6.39 -41.73 -11.51
C ASN A 155 -5.74 -41.04 -10.30
N SER A 156 -6.59 -40.87 -9.30
CA SER A 156 -6.41 -40.38 -7.95
C SER A 156 -5.68 -41.38 -7.02
N ASN A 157 -4.93 -40.84 -6.06
CA ASN A 157 -4.82 -41.31 -4.66
C ASN A 157 -4.09 -40.20 -3.86
N LYS A 158 -4.75 -39.49 -2.94
CA LYS A 158 -5.04 -39.82 -1.52
C LYS A 158 -3.79 -40.11 -0.66
N HIS A 159 -3.42 -39.12 0.15
CA HIS A 159 -3.17 -39.17 1.61
C HIS A 159 -2.84 -37.73 2.05
N ASP A 160 -3.72 -37.00 2.74
CA ASP A 160 -4.18 -37.08 4.13
C ASP A 160 -3.09 -36.86 5.19
N ASN A 161 -3.40 -35.88 6.06
CA ASN A 161 -3.06 -35.74 7.49
C ASN A 161 -1.72 -35.04 7.83
N ASN A 162 -1.63 -34.10 8.77
CA ASN A 162 -2.60 -33.41 9.64
C ASN A 162 -1.82 -32.38 10.49
N GLU A 163 -2.57 -31.58 11.27
CA GLU A 163 -2.20 -31.01 12.58
C GLU A 163 -1.33 -29.72 12.64
N ASN A 164 -1.64 -28.67 13.42
CA ASN A 164 -2.58 -28.52 14.54
C ASN A 164 -3.06 -27.06 14.68
N ASP A 165 -4.37 -26.88 14.72
CA ASP A 165 -5.06 -25.75 15.38
C ASP A 165 -5.06 -26.01 16.89
N HIS A 166 -4.43 -25.14 17.70
CA HIS A 166 -4.79 -24.93 19.11
C HIS A 166 -3.92 -23.82 19.71
N TYR A 167 -4.51 -22.65 20.01
CA TYR A 167 -4.20 -22.02 21.29
C TYR A 167 -5.43 -21.39 21.91
N ASN A 168 -5.53 -21.70 23.19
CA ASN A 168 -6.69 -21.68 24.05
C ASN A 168 -7.03 -20.28 24.55
N ASP A 169 -8.33 -20.08 24.67
CA ASP A 169 -9.02 -19.04 25.38
C ASP A 169 -9.06 -19.41 26.88
N LYS A 170 -8.23 -18.78 27.74
CA LYS A 170 -8.38 -18.76 29.20
C LYS A 170 -7.69 -17.53 29.82
N ASN A 171 -8.44 -16.46 30.06
CA ASN A 171 -8.72 -16.09 31.45
C ASN A 171 -9.91 -15.13 31.57
N LYS A 172 -10.96 -15.64 32.22
CA LYS A 172 -12.13 -14.92 32.70
C LYS A 172 -11.82 -14.23 34.04
N ASN A 173 -12.57 -13.16 34.27
CA ASN A 173 -13.02 -12.61 35.56
C ASN A 173 -12.02 -11.82 36.41
N TYR A 174 -12.19 -10.50 36.40
CA TYR A 174 -12.50 -9.78 37.63
C TYR A 174 -13.57 -8.71 37.33
N ILE A 175 -14.81 -9.01 37.74
CA ILE A 175 -15.92 -8.06 37.83
C ILE A 175 -15.95 -7.54 39.28
N GLN A 176 -16.28 -6.25 39.38
CA GLN A 176 -17.00 -5.55 40.44
C GLN A 176 -16.25 -4.68 41.46
N SER A 177 -16.81 -3.47 41.52
CA SER A 177 -17.00 -2.55 42.66
C SER A 177 -15.78 -1.83 43.21
N ASN A 178 -15.73 -0.51 42.96
CA ASN A 178 -16.24 0.42 43.97
C ASN A 178 -16.57 1.79 43.36
N MET A 179 -17.87 2.11 43.42
CA MET A 179 -18.30 3.47 43.72
C MET A 179 -17.63 3.90 45.04
N ASN A 180 -17.08 5.10 45.09
CA ASN A 180 -17.35 6.01 46.18
C ASN A 180 -16.99 7.45 45.79
N ASN A 181 -18.01 8.30 45.94
CA ASN A 181 -17.94 9.75 46.08
C ASN A 181 -16.83 10.16 47.06
N TYR A 182 -16.24 11.34 46.86
CA TYR A 182 -16.19 12.39 47.89
C TYR A 182 -15.75 13.72 47.24
N ASN A 183 -16.62 14.73 47.42
CA ASN A 183 -16.44 16.19 47.45
C ASN A 183 -15.64 16.90 46.36
#